data_AF-A0A952AXJ3-F1
#
_entry.id   AF-A0A952AXJ3-F1
#
_cell.length_a   1.000
_cell.length_b   1.000
_cell.length_c   1.000
_cell.angle_alpha   90.00
_cell.angle_beta   90.00
_cell.angle_gamma   90.00
#
_symmetry.space_group_name_H-M   'P 1'
#
loop_
_entity.id
_entity.type
_entity.pdbx_description
1 polymer ?
#
loop_
_entity_poly.entity_id
_entity_poly.type
_entity_poly.pdbx_seq_one_letter_code
_entity_poly.pdbx_strand_id
1 'polypeptide(L)'
;MALTPDKIKAIEQAADALDKWRTDVIDGRLRDLGCWLALRVAFESQVDKAVDILLKDVPELGKDLKAECNKLLSGAKLVEDLREENAPEARIKEIELLGPARRLISRLQQIAQIEKEKLSSEKPAETEQKEIVEVKPGVFGISVNIKELARRFWKRVCSRSKD
;
A
#
# COMPACT_ATOMS: atom_id res chain seq x y z
N MET A 1 -8.28 5.54 17.40
CA MET A 1 -9.25 6.00 16.37
C MET A 1 -8.86 5.35 15.06
N ALA A 2 -9.81 4.76 14.32
CA ALA A 2 -9.55 4.25 12.98
C ALA A 2 -9.35 5.42 12.01
N LEU A 3 -8.49 5.26 11.00
CA LEU A 3 -8.32 6.26 9.95
C LEU A 3 -9.60 6.38 9.10
N THR A 4 -9.90 7.59 8.64
CA THR A 4 -11.01 7.79 7.68
C THR A 4 -10.64 7.22 6.31
N PRO A 5 -11.63 6.83 5.48
CA PRO A 5 -11.37 6.32 4.14
C PRO A 5 -10.48 7.24 3.27
N ASP A 6 -10.64 8.56 3.38
CA ASP A 6 -9.82 9.52 2.64
C ASP A 6 -8.36 9.53 3.09
N LYS A 7 -8.11 9.39 4.40
CA LYS A 7 -6.76 9.29 4.96
C LYS A 7 -6.07 8.00 4.54
N ILE A 8 -6.82 6.89 4.52
CA ILE A 8 -6.32 5.60 4.00
C ILE A 8 -5.95 5.74 2.53
N LYS A 9 -6.82 6.37 1.71
CA LYS A 9 -6.54 6.60 0.30
C LYS A 9 -5.28 7.44 0.07
N ALA A 10 -5.01 8.43 0.92
CA ALA A 10 -3.77 9.21 0.84
C ALA A 10 -2.52 8.35 1.13
N ILE A 11 -2.60 7.40 2.06
CA ILE A 11 -1.51 6.44 2.35
C ILE A 11 -1.28 5.51 1.14
N GLU A 12 -2.36 5.05 0.49
CA GLU A 12 -2.25 4.24 -0.73
C GLU A 12 -1.61 5.03 -1.88
N GLN A 13 -2.01 6.29 -2.07
CA GLN A 13 -1.42 7.17 -3.07
C GLN A 13 0.08 7.41 -2.83
N ALA A 14 0.52 7.48 -1.58
CA ALA A 14 1.94 7.54 -1.25
C ALA A 14 2.69 6.26 -1.64
N ALA A 15 2.10 5.09 -1.36
CA ALA A 15 2.67 3.81 -1.77
C ALA A 15 2.76 3.69 -3.30
N ASP A 16 1.69 4.06 -4.01
CA ASP A 16 1.63 4.01 -5.47
C ASP A 16 2.62 4.99 -6.12
N ALA A 17 2.80 6.18 -5.56
CA ALA A 17 3.77 7.15 -6.06
C ALA A 17 5.21 6.63 -5.92
N LEU A 18 5.55 6.02 -4.78
CA LEU A 18 6.84 5.39 -4.56
C LEU A 18 7.06 4.16 -5.43
N ASP A 19 6.04 3.32 -5.62
CA ASP A 19 6.16 2.12 -6.46
C ASP A 19 6.26 2.47 -7.95
N LYS A 20 5.56 3.53 -8.38
CA LYS A 20 5.73 4.10 -9.72
C LYS A 20 7.16 4.58 -9.94
N TRP A 21 7.69 5.39 -9.01
CA TRP A 21 9.09 5.82 -9.07
C TRP A 21 10.02 4.61 -9.19
N ARG A 22 9.86 3.62 -8.31
CA ARG A 22 10.70 2.41 -8.26
C ARG A 22 10.63 1.64 -9.59
N THR A 23 9.44 1.48 -10.15
CA THR A 23 9.21 0.82 -11.44
C THR A 23 9.88 1.58 -12.57
N ASP A 24 9.73 2.91 -12.61
CA ASP A 24 10.36 3.75 -13.63
C ASP A 24 11.91 3.71 -13.56
N VAL A 25 12.49 3.51 -12.37
CA VAL A 25 13.94 3.26 -12.22
C VAL A 25 14.34 1.89 -12.75
N ILE A 26 13.61 0.84 -12.40
CA ILE A 26 13.89 -0.55 -12.83
C ILE A 26 13.76 -0.68 -14.36
N ASP A 27 12.72 -0.09 -14.94
CA ASP A 27 12.45 -0.08 -16.38
C ASP A 27 13.45 0.80 -17.16
N GLY A 28 14.35 1.52 -16.48
CA GLY A 28 15.31 2.40 -17.11
C GLY A 28 14.68 3.61 -17.80
N ARG A 29 13.47 4.01 -17.38
CA ARG A 29 12.76 5.22 -17.85
C ARG A 29 13.33 6.48 -17.20
N LEU A 30 13.81 6.35 -15.97
CA LEU A 30 14.55 7.39 -15.26
C LEU A 30 16.06 7.20 -15.50
N ARG A 31 16.56 7.61 -16.68
CA ARG A 31 18.01 7.61 -16.97
C ARG A 31 18.71 8.83 -16.39
N ASP A 32 19.98 8.62 -16.07
CA ASP A 32 21.12 9.50 -15.70
C ASP A 32 20.93 10.70 -14.74
N LEU A 33 19.78 11.36 -14.68
CA LEU A 33 19.57 12.55 -13.84
C LEU A 33 18.20 12.59 -13.14
N GLY A 34 17.27 11.70 -13.49
CA GLY A 34 15.88 11.79 -13.01
C GLY A 34 15.53 10.95 -11.78
N CYS A 35 16.36 9.99 -11.37
CA CYS A 35 16.01 9.00 -10.35
C CYS A 35 15.78 9.65 -8.97
N TRP A 36 16.79 10.33 -8.43
CA TRP A 36 16.70 10.96 -7.11
C TRP A 36 15.74 12.18 -7.11
N LEU A 37 15.64 12.93 -8.21
CA LEU A 37 14.66 14.00 -8.37
C LEU A 37 13.23 13.48 -8.34
N ALA A 38 12.93 12.45 -9.13
CA ALA A 38 11.60 11.84 -9.16
C ALA A 38 11.22 11.23 -7.79
N LEU A 39 12.19 10.72 -7.04
CA LEU A 39 11.98 10.28 -5.67
C LEU A 39 11.56 11.46 -4.79
N ARG A 40 12.31 12.56 -4.78
CA ARG A 40 11.96 13.77 -4.01
C ARG A 40 10.57 14.30 -4.37
N VAL A 41 10.22 14.32 -5.66
CA VAL A 41 8.87 14.71 -6.13
C VAL A 41 7.79 13.78 -5.57
N ALA A 42 8.01 12.46 -5.56
CA ALA A 42 7.06 11.52 -4.95
C ALA A 42 6.87 11.81 -3.45
N PHE A 43 7.96 12.17 -2.76
CA PHE A 43 7.92 12.54 -1.35
C PHE A 43 7.11 13.80 -1.08
N GLU A 44 7.48 14.91 -1.71
CA GLU A 44 6.83 16.21 -1.52
C GLU A 44 5.36 16.19 -1.95
N SER A 45 5.01 15.39 -2.96
CA SER A 45 3.64 15.33 -3.48
C SER A 45 2.70 14.45 -2.66
N GLN A 46 3.17 13.29 -2.17
CA GLN A 46 2.31 12.26 -1.56
C GLN A 46 2.84 11.70 -0.23
N VAL A 47 4.12 11.34 -0.14
CA VAL A 47 4.64 10.60 1.04
C VAL A 47 4.63 11.46 2.30
N ASP A 48 5.03 12.73 2.21
CA ASP A 48 5.05 13.63 3.36
C ASP A 48 3.64 13.81 3.94
N LYS A 49 2.62 13.91 3.07
CA LYS A 49 1.22 13.99 3.50
C LYS A 49 0.78 12.73 4.24
N ALA A 50 1.16 11.55 3.75
CA ALA A 50 0.84 10.29 4.41
C ALA A 50 1.55 10.17 5.77
N VAL A 51 2.81 10.61 5.86
CA VAL A 51 3.56 10.66 7.13
C VAL A 51 2.88 11.61 8.13
N ASP A 52 2.46 12.79 7.69
CA ASP A 52 1.77 13.77 8.55
C ASP A 52 0.43 13.25 9.08
N ILE A 53 -0.35 12.58 8.22
CA ILE A 53 -1.59 11.88 8.63
C ILE A 53 -1.28 10.87 9.73
N LEU A 54 -0.27 10.02 9.51
CA LEU A 54 0.09 8.98 10.48
C LEU A 54 0.65 9.56 11.77
N LEU A 55 1.48 10.61 11.73
CA LEU A 55 1.98 11.26 12.94
C LEU A 55 0.85 11.84 13.79
N LYS A 56 -0.22 12.31 13.16
CA LYS A 56 -1.37 12.90 13.84
C LYS A 56 -2.30 11.84 14.43
N ASP A 57 -2.64 10.82 13.64
CA ASP A 57 -3.71 9.87 14.00
C ASP A 57 -3.17 8.54 14.58
N VAL A 58 -1.95 8.13 14.21
CA VAL A 58 -1.28 6.91 14.70
C VAL A 58 0.22 7.18 14.97
N PRO A 59 0.55 7.96 16.02
CA PRO A 59 1.86 8.59 16.17
C PRO A 59 3.06 7.63 16.20
N GLU A 60 2.90 6.43 16.74
CA GLU A 60 3.98 5.42 16.77
C GLU A 60 4.35 4.97 15.36
N LEU A 61 3.36 4.61 14.54
CA LEU A 61 3.59 4.27 13.12
C LEU A 61 4.13 5.46 12.34
N GLY A 62 3.64 6.67 12.61
CA GLY A 62 4.12 7.89 11.97
C GLY A 62 5.60 8.17 12.24
N LYS A 63 6.08 7.95 13.48
CA LYS A 63 7.50 8.15 13.84
C LYS A 63 8.40 7.15 13.13
N ASP A 64 8.04 5.88 13.14
CA ASP A 64 8.79 4.83 12.46
C ASP A 64 8.87 5.08 10.96
N LEU A 65 7.72 5.41 10.35
CA LEU A 65 7.64 5.69 8.92
C LEU A 65 8.48 6.91 8.56
N LYS A 66 8.40 7.99 9.36
CA LYS A 66 9.24 9.18 9.17
C LYS A 66 10.74 8.85 9.23
N ALA A 67 11.16 7.97 10.13
CA ALA A 67 12.55 7.55 10.22
C ALA A 67 13.00 6.78 8.97
N GLU A 68 12.16 5.90 8.42
CA GLU A 68 12.43 5.21 7.15
C GLU A 68 12.47 6.18 5.96
N CYS A 69 11.52 7.11 5.89
CA CYS A 69 11.46 8.19 4.92
C CYS A 69 12.75 9.02 4.93
N ASN A 70 13.21 9.45 6.10
CA ASN A 70 14.44 10.24 6.26
C ASN A 70 15.67 9.49 5.78
N LYS A 71 15.77 8.18 6.03
CA LYS A 71 16.87 7.34 5.52
C LYS A 71 16.89 7.27 4.00
N LEU A 72 15.71 7.17 3.40
CA LEU A 72 15.58 7.13 1.94
C LEU A 72 15.93 8.49 1.31
N LEU A 73 15.48 9.59 1.91
CA LEU A 73 15.80 10.95 1.48
C LEU A 73 17.29 11.30 1.67
N SER A 74 17.91 10.89 2.77
CA SER A 74 19.35 11.08 2.97
C SER A 74 20.18 10.31 1.93
N GLY A 75 19.72 9.11 1.55
CA GLY A 75 20.34 8.35 0.48
C GLY A 75 20.14 9.01 -0.90
N ALA A 76 18.98 9.59 -1.15
CA ALA A 76 18.72 10.37 -2.37
C ALA A 76 19.61 11.61 -2.45
N LYS A 77 19.84 12.29 -1.32
CA LYS A 77 20.76 13.42 -1.24
C LYS A 77 22.21 13.01 -1.53
N LEU A 78 22.66 11.90 -0.95
CA LEU A 78 23.98 11.35 -1.27
C LEU A 78 24.14 11.05 -2.77
N VAL A 79 23.11 10.53 -3.43
CA VAL A 79 23.13 10.31 -4.88
C VAL A 79 23.23 11.63 -5.64
N GLU A 80 22.47 12.65 -5.24
CA GLU A 80 22.56 14.01 -5.81
C GLU A 80 23.98 14.54 -5.73
N ASP A 81 24.59 14.50 -4.54
CA ASP A 81 25.96 15.00 -4.31
C ASP A 81 26.99 14.23 -5.15
N LEU A 82 26.91 12.89 -5.20
CA LEU A 82 27.80 12.07 -6.03
C LEU A 82 27.62 12.33 -7.53
N ARG A 83 26.41 12.64 -7.99
CA ARG A 83 26.14 13.00 -9.39
C ARG A 83 26.73 14.36 -9.73
N GLU A 84 26.62 15.35 -8.84
CA GLU A 84 27.24 16.67 -9.01
C GLU A 84 28.77 16.56 -9.16
N GLU A 85 29.39 15.60 -8.46
CA GLU A 85 30.82 15.30 -8.54
C GLU A 85 31.21 14.39 -9.73
N ASN A 86 30.26 13.94 -10.54
CA ASN A 86 30.45 12.92 -11.58
C ASN A 86 31.09 11.62 -11.06
N ALA A 87 30.84 11.28 -9.79
CA ALA A 87 31.40 10.11 -9.15
C ALA A 87 30.74 8.82 -9.70
N PRO A 88 31.53 7.81 -10.11
CA PRO A 88 31.00 6.55 -10.65
C PRO A 88 30.13 5.78 -9.63
N GLU A 89 30.34 6.02 -8.33
CA GLU A 89 29.59 5.42 -7.22
C GLU A 89 28.12 5.88 -7.18
N ALA A 90 27.78 7.02 -7.81
CA ALA A 90 26.41 7.53 -7.86
C ALA A 90 25.42 6.47 -8.35
N ARG A 91 25.81 5.70 -9.38
CA ARG A 91 24.96 4.65 -9.95
C ARG A 91 24.73 3.48 -8.99
N ILE A 92 25.76 3.10 -8.24
CA ILE A 92 25.65 2.04 -7.23
C ILE A 92 24.67 2.50 -6.14
N LYS A 93 24.82 3.74 -5.66
CA LYS A 93 23.93 4.31 -4.65
C LYS A 93 22.49 4.42 -5.12
N GLU A 94 22.23 4.77 -6.38
CA GLU A 94 20.86 4.75 -6.94
C GLU A 94 20.19 3.38 -6.83
N ILE A 95 20.91 2.31 -7.15
CA ILE A 95 20.40 0.95 -7.08
C ILE A 95 20.16 0.54 -5.63
N GLU A 96 21.06 0.92 -4.72
CA GLU A 96 20.90 0.66 -3.29
C GLU A 96 19.62 1.27 -2.70
N LEU A 97 19.11 2.39 -3.24
CA LEU A 97 17.85 3.02 -2.81
C LEU A 97 16.61 2.17 -3.10
N LEU A 98 16.66 1.29 -4.10
CA LEU A 98 15.51 0.46 -4.49
C LEU A 98 15.08 -0.52 -3.37
N GLY A 99 16.03 -1.00 -2.58
CA GLY A 99 15.77 -1.91 -1.46
C GLY A 99 14.98 -1.23 -0.33
N PRO A 100 15.49 -0.14 0.27
CA PRO A 100 14.75 0.65 1.25
C PRO A 100 13.40 1.15 0.75
N ALA A 101 13.31 1.63 -0.50
CA ALA A 101 12.05 2.08 -1.06
C ALA A 101 11.00 0.95 -1.15
N ARG A 102 11.40 -0.25 -1.58
CA ARG A 102 10.51 -1.43 -1.59
C ARG A 102 9.95 -1.73 -0.20
N ARG A 103 10.78 -1.66 0.85
CA ARG A 103 10.34 -1.88 2.23
C ARG A 103 9.32 -0.83 2.66
N LEU A 104 9.58 0.44 2.33
CA LEU A 104 8.68 1.54 2.64
C LEU A 104 7.32 1.39 1.93
N ILE A 105 7.32 1.00 0.65
CA ILE A 105 6.10 0.71 -0.13
C ILE A 105 5.29 -0.40 0.54
N SER A 106 5.93 -1.53 0.87
CA SER A 106 5.26 -2.64 1.56
C SER A 106 4.67 -2.22 2.90
N ARG A 107 5.37 -1.38 3.67
CA ARG A 107 4.89 -0.89 4.96
C ARG A 107 3.67 0.02 4.81
N LEU A 108 3.69 0.96 3.85
CA LEU A 108 2.54 1.83 3.55
C LEU A 108 1.31 1.01 3.12
N GLN A 109 1.49 0.01 2.24
CA GLN A 109 0.42 -0.88 1.80
C GLN A 109 -0.16 -1.69 2.95
N GLN A 110 0.68 -2.23 3.83
CA GLN A 110 0.23 -2.96 5.03
C GLN A 110 -0.58 -2.08 5.97
N ILE A 111 -0.15 -0.84 6.21
CA ILE A 111 -0.89 0.12 7.05
C ILE A 111 -2.27 0.39 6.44
N ALA A 112 -2.34 0.69 5.14
CA ALA A 112 -3.60 0.92 4.47
C ALA A 112 -4.54 -0.30 4.52
N GLN A 113 -4.00 -1.51 4.31
CA GLN A 113 -4.74 -2.76 4.40
C GLN A 113 -5.34 -2.97 5.81
N ILE A 114 -4.53 -2.82 6.86
CA ILE A 114 -4.95 -2.99 8.26
C ILE A 114 -6.06 -2.00 8.61
N GLU A 115 -5.93 -0.74 8.21
CA GLU A 115 -6.93 0.29 8.51
C GLU A 115 -8.23 0.07 7.72
N LYS A 116 -8.16 -0.45 6.49
CA LYS A 116 -9.36 -0.91 5.75
C LYS A 116 -10.06 -2.06 6.46
N GLU A 117 -9.30 -3.02 6.95
CA GLU A 117 -9.85 -4.17 7.66
C GLU A 117 -10.54 -3.73 8.96
N LYS A 118 -9.94 -2.80 9.72
CA LYS A 118 -10.56 -2.19 10.91
C LYS A 118 -11.91 -1.54 10.58
N LEU A 119 -11.97 -0.71 9.54
CA LEU A 119 -13.22 -0.08 9.10
C LEU A 119 -14.29 -1.10 8.69
N SER A 120 -13.89 -2.23 8.11
CA SER A 120 -14.82 -3.30 7.73
C SER A 120 -15.32 -4.12 8.93
N SER A 121 -14.51 -4.20 10.00
CA SER A 121 -14.83 -4.95 11.23
C SER A 121 -15.70 -4.17 12.23
N GLU A 122 -15.87 -2.85 12.05
CA GLU A 122 -16.77 -2.03 12.86
C GLU A 122 -18.24 -2.06 12.38
N LYS A 123 -18.56 -2.78 11.28
CA LYS A 123 -19.95 -3.14 11.01
C LYS A 123 -20.39 -4.18 12.03
N PRO A 124 -21.60 -4.05 12.64
CA PRO A 124 -22.12 -5.11 13.50
C PRO A 124 -22.08 -6.42 12.73
N ALA A 125 -21.68 -7.49 13.39
CA ALA A 125 -21.82 -8.83 12.85
C ALA A 125 -23.30 -9.06 12.56
N GLU A 126 -23.73 -8.78 11.32
CA GLU A 126 -24.95 -9.34 10.76
C GLU A 126 -24.73 -10.85 10.84
N THR A 127 -25.36 -11.43 11.86
CA THR A 127 -25.55 -12.86 11.96
C THR A 127 -26.12 -13.26 10.61
N GLU A 128 -25.44 -14.15 9.88
CA GLU A 128 -25.95 -14.75 8.64
C GLU A 128 -27.27 -15.48 8.94
N GLN A 129 -28.38 -14.75 9.08
CA GLN A 129 -29.71 -15.30 8.94
C GLN A 129 -29.87 -15.60 7.46
N LYS A 130 -29.73 -16.87 7.11
CA LYS A 130 -30.24 -17.39 5.83
C LYS A 130 -31.74 -17.07 5.82
N GLU A 131 -32.15 -16.07 5.06
CA GLU A 131 -33.58 -15.82 4.82
C GLU A 131 -34.17 -17.03 4.09
N ILE A 132 -34.88 -17.86 4.86
CA ILE A 132 -35.77 -18.88 4.33
C ILE A 132 -37.06 -18.13 3.98
N VAL A 133 -37.29 -17.91 2.69
CA VAL A 133 -38.47 -17.19 2.20
C VAL A 133 -39.51 -18.22 1.79
N GLU A 134 -40.71 -18.16 2.38
CA GLU A 134 -41.83 -18.98 1.93
C GLU A 134 -42.38 -18.41 0.60
N VAL A 135 -42.18 -19.14 -0.50
CA VAL A 135 -42.53 -18.69 -1.86
C VAL A 135 -44.00 -19.03 -2.18
N LYS A 136 -44.52 -20.10 -1.56
CA LYS A 136 -45.92 -20.55 -1.59
C LYS A 136 -46.22 -21.29 -0.29
N PRO A 137 -47.51 -21.43 0.12
CA PRO A 137 -47.87 -22.21 1.30
C PRO A 137 -47.21 -23.60 1.28
N GLY A 138 -46.29 -23.85 2.21
CA GLY A 138 -45.55 -25.11 2.32
C GLY A 138 -44.31 -25.26 1.41
N VAL A 139 -43.92 -24.22 0.67
CA VAL A 139 -42.71 -24.23 -0.19
C VAL A 139 -41.76 -23.12 0.23
N PHE A 140 -40.62 -23.52 0.81
CA PHE A 140 -39.57 -22.62 1.28
C PHE A 140 -38.41 -22.55 0.26
N GLY A 141 -38.04 -21.34 -0.14
CA GLY A 141 -36.88 -21.05 -0.97
C GLY A 141 -35.76 -20.40 -0.14
N ILE A 142 -34.51 -20.76 -0.44
CA ILE A 142 -33.34 -20.13 0.18
C ILE A 142 -32.82 -19.08 -0.80
N SER A 143 -32.82 -17.81 -0.39
CA SER A 143 -32.12 -16.77 -1.12
C SER A 143 -30.62 -16.92 -0.85
N VAL A 144 -29.86 -17.32 -1.88
CA VAL A 144 -28.39 -17.41 -1.79
C VAL A 144 -27.76 -16.37 -2.69
N ASN A 145 -26.86 -15.57 -2.10
CA ASN A 145 -26.02 -14.65 -2.85
C ASN A 145 -24.98 -15.45 -3.66
N ILE A 146 -25.24 -15.61 -4.96
CA ILE A 146 -24.37 -16.36 -5.90
C ILE A 146 -22.91 -15.87 -5.88
N LYS A 147 -22.66 -14.57 -5.65
CA LYS A 147 -21.30 -14.04 -5.59
C LYS A 147 -20.50 -14.63 -4.43
N GLU A 148 -21.16 -14.89 -3.30
CA GLU A 148 -20.53 -15.47 -2.13
C GLU A 148 -20.34 -16.98 -2.28
N LEU A 149 -21.30 -17.66 -2.89
CA LEU A 149 -21.17 -19.07 -3.26
C LEU A 149 -19.99 -19.28 -4.22
N ALA A 150 -19.88 -18.44 -5.25
CA ALA A 150 -18.77 -18.47 -6.21
C ALA A 150 -17.42 -18.25 -5.52
N ARG A 151 -17.33 -17.32 -4.56
CA ARG A 151 -16.11 -17.07 -3.78
C ARG A 151 -15.75 -18.26 -2.87
N ARG A 152 -16.74 -18.94 -2.28
CA ARG A 152 -16.53 -20.17 -1.48
C ARG A 152 -16.07 -21.35 -2.35
N PHE A 153 -16.63 -21.51 -3.55
CA PHE A 153 -16.17 -22.51 -4.52
C PHE A 153 -14.74 -22.24 -5.00
N TRP A 154 -14.42 -21.00 -5.36
CA TRP A 154 -13.08 -20.61 -5.81
C TRP A 154 -12.00 -20.91 -4.75
N LYS A 155 -12.27 -20.61 -3.47
CA LYS A 155 -11.36 -20.96 -2.37
C LYS A 155 -11.12 -22.46 -2.25
N ARG A 156 -12.15 -23.30 -2.44
CA ARG A 156 -12.01 -24.78 -2.41
C ARG A 156 -11.24 -25.32 -3.62
N VAL A 157 -11.37 -24.70 -4.79
CA VAL A 157 -10.61 -25.09 -5.99
C VAL A 157 -9.13 -24.71 -5.84
N CYS A 158 -8.83 -23.49 -5.40
CA CYS A 158 -7.43 -23.06 -5.17
C CYS A 158 -6.74 -23.82 -4.04
N SER A 159 -7.47 -24.35 -3.06
CA SER A 159 -6.89 -25.21 -2.01
C SER A 159 -6.59 -26.64 -2.47
N ARG A 160 -7.12 -27.07 -3.62
CA ARG A 160 -6.90 -28.42 -4.18
C ARG A 160 -5.92 -28.45 -5.35
N SER A 161 -5.44 -27.32 -5.83
CA SER A 161 -4.45 -27.24 -6.92
C SER A 161 -2.99 -27.17 -6.43
N LYS A 162 -2.71 -27.74 -5.26
CA LYS A 162 -1.34 -27.89 -4.71
C LYS A 162 -0.83 -29.32 -4.76
N ASP A 163 -1.61 -30.24 -5.31
CA ASP A 163 -1.18 -31.54 -5.84
C ASP A 163 -1.19 -31.47 -7.37
#